data_AF-A0A381RR44-F1
#
_entry.id   AF-A0A381RR44-F1
#
_cell.length_a   1.000
_cell.length_b   1.000
_cell.length_c   1.000
_cell.angle_alpha   90.00
_cell.angle_beta   90.00
_cell.angle_gamma   90.00
#
_symmetry.space_group_name_H-M   'P 1'
#
loop_
_entity.id
_entity.type
_entity.pdbx_description
1 polymer ?
#
loop_
_entity_poly.entity_id
_entity_poly.type
_entity_poly.pdbx_seq_one_letter_code
_entity_poly.pdbx_strand_id
1 'polypeptide(L)'
;MKKLYLSATVCLLFFNWTGTHQIRATESIETQDTPGVLELKRLGWEVVEKKSRIESRAGQKPYQNLKRVVLVVKYRLRKDKELYFCLVEYDSQLDTIRESCADNEEKTEERLER
;
A
#
# COMPACT_ATOMS: atom_id res chain seq x y z
N MET A 1 -10.46 51.75 13.48
CA MET A 1 -10.12 50.52 12.71
C MET A 1 -8.79 49.85 13.13
N LYS A 2 -8.36 49.95 14.40
CA LYS A 2 -7.13 49.26 14.90
C LYS A 2 -7.41 48.00 15.73
N LYS A 3 -8.62 47.85 16.28
CA LYS A 3 -8.99 46.73 17.16
C LYS A 3 -9.33 45.42 16.41
N LEU A 4 -9.65 45.50 15.12
CA LEU A 4 -9.93 44.32 14.28
C LEU A 4 -8.65 43.59 13.85
N TYR A 5 -7.54 44.30 13.66
CA TYR A 5 -6.27 43.70 13.24
C TYR A 5 -5.61 42.86 14.34
N LEU A 6 -5.78 43.23 15.62
CA LEU A 6 -5.22 42.46 16.74
C LEU A 6 -5.92 41.11 16.95
N SER A 7 -7.21 41.00 16.59
CA SER A 7 -7.96 39.75 16.70
C SER A 7 -7.54 38.73 15.64
N ALA A 8 -7.14 39.20 14.45
CA ALA A 8 -6.74 38.34 13.34
C ALA A 8 -5.35 37.72 13.56
N THR A 9 -4.41 38.44 14.17
CA THR A 9 -3.08 37.92 14.50
C THR A 9 -3.09 36.89 15.62
N VAL A 10 -4.01 37.00 16.58
CA VAL A 10 -4.14 36.01 17.67
C VAL A 10 -4.65 34.66 17.16
N CYS A 11 -5.58 34.64 16.18
CA CYS A 11 -6.06 33.38 15.60
C CYS A 11 -4.97 32.61 14.84
N LEU A 12 -4.10 33.29 14.11
CA LEU A 12 -3.03 32.64 13.34
C LEU A 12 -1.93 32.00 14.21
N LEU A 13 -1.77 32.45 15.46
CA LEU A 13 -0.81 31.87 16.40
C LEU A 13 -1.36 30.63 17.14
N PHE A 14 -2.68 30.53 17.34
CA PHE A 14 -3.28 29.32 17.91
C PHE A 14 -3.40 28.17 16.91
N PHE A 15 -3.57 28.45 15.61
CA PHE A 15 -3.65 27.41 14.57
C PHE A 15 -2.30 26.73 14.25
N ASN A 16 -1.17 27.31 14.66
CA ASN A 16 0.13 26.66 14.56
C ASN A 16 0.45 25.74 15.76
N TRP A 17 -0.33 25.80 16.85
CA TRP A 17 -0.07 24.97 18.04
C TRP A 17 -0.67 23.57 17.89
N THR A 18 -1.85 23.44 17.29
CA THR A 18 -2.37 22.12 16.91
C THR A 18 -1.74 21.67 15.59
N GLY A 19 -0.40 21.68 15.54
CA GLY A 19 0.33 20.80 14.65
C GLY A 19 0.00 19.38 15.07
N THR A 20 -1.14 18.88 14.60
CA THR A 20 -1.41 17.45 14.58
C THR A 20 -0.25 16.87 13.80
N HIS A 21 0.75 16.35 14.52
CA HIS A 21 1.59 15.29 14.02
C HIS A 21 0.59 14.22 13.60
N GLN A 22 0.22 14.23 12.33
CA GLN A 22 -0.44 13.08 11.73
C GLN A 22 0.57 11.97 11.96
N ILE A 23 0.30 11.13 12.97
CA ILE A 23 0.95 9.85 13.13
C ILE A 23 0.52 9.09 11.89
N ARG A 24 1.30 9.28 10.82
CA ARG A 24 1.27 8.42 9.66
C ARG A 24 1.50 7.04 10.25
N ALA A 25 0.52 6.16 10.12
CA ALA A 25 0.72 4.76 10.46
C ALA A 25 1.93 4.30 9.64
N THR A 26 3.07 4.14 10.29
CA THR A 26 4.22 3.43 9.73
C THR A 26 3.81 1.98 9.76
N GLU A 27 3.12 1.55 8.71
CA GLU A 27 2.78 0.15 8.49
C GLU A 27 4.11 -0.59 8.28
N SER A 28 4.40 -1.49 9.23
CA SER A 28 5.42 -2.56 9.23
C SER A 28 6.73 -2.32 8.47
N ILE A 29 7.80 -2.22 9.26
CA ILE A 29 9.19 -2.43 8.87
C ILE A 29 9.34 -3.80 8.19
N GLU A 30 9.46 -3.81 6.86
CA GLU A 30 10.50 -4.49 6.09
C GLU A 30 10.42 -3.98 4.65
N THR A 31 11.21 -2.95 4.39
CA THR A 31 11.48 -2.40 3.06
C THR A 31 11.97 -3.50 2.13
N GLN A 32 11.06 -4.08 1.35
CA GLN A 32 11.38 -4.18 -0.07
C GLN A 32 11.60 -2.73 -0.53
N ASP A 33 12.79 -2.41 -1.06
CA ASP A 33 13.15 -1.07 -1.58
C ASP A 33 12.25 -0.58 -2.75
N THR A 34 11.10 -1.21 -2.97
CA THR A 34 10.18 -0.98 -4.07
C THR A 34 8.82 -0.51 -3.55
N PRO A 35 8.28 0.60 -4.08
CA PRO A 35 7.02 1.18 -3.63
C PRO A 35 5.83 0.25 -3.90
N GLY A 36 4.88 0.21 -2.96
CA GLY A 36 3.63 -0.56 -3.11
C GLY A 36 2.61 0.10 -4.04
N VAL A 37 1.52 -0.59 -4.39
CA VAL A 37 0.46 -0.10 -5.31
C VAL A 37 -0.13 1.22 -4.82
N LEU A 38 -0.36 1.38 -3.52
CA LEU A 38 -0.90 2.62 -2.97
C LEU A 38 0.07 3.79 -3.15
N GLU A 39 1.36 3.56 -2.94
CA GLU A 39 2.39 4.58 -3.09
C GLU A 39 2.58 4.96 -4.55
N LEU A 40 2.59 3.98 -5.46
CA LEU A 40 2.61 4.21 -6.90
C LEU A 40 1.42 5.06 -7.36
N LYS A 41 0.20 4.76 -6.89
CA LYS A 41 -0.98 5.60 -7.17
C LYS A 41 -0.80 7.04 -6.70
N ARG A 42 -0.24 7.25 -5.51
CA ARG A 42 0.07 8.59 -4.99
C ARG A 42 1.14 9.31 -5.82
N LEU A 43 2.04 8.57 -6.45
CA LEU A 43 3.07 9.08 -7.38
C LEU A 43 2.54 9.29 -8.81
N GLY A 44 1.24 9.11 -9.05
CA GLY A 44 0.58 9.36 -10.33
C GLY A 44 0.61 8.18 -11.30
N TRP A 45 0.89 6.96 -10.83
CA TRP A 45 0.72 5.75 -11.64
C TRP A 45 -0.75 5.35 -11.75
N GLU A 46 -1.21 5.06 -12.96
CA GLU A 46 -2.58 4.64 -13.24
C GLU A 46 -2.67 3.12 -13.36
N VAL A 47 -3.68 2.50 -12.74
CA VAL A 47 -3.94 1.07 -12.92
C VAL A 47 -4.64 0.86 -14.26
N VAL A 48 -3.93 0.26 -15.22
CA VAL A 48 -4.46 -0.06 -16.55
C VAL A 48 -5.09 -1.45 -16.61
N GLU A 49 -4.66 -2.36 -15.74
CA GLU A 49 -5.24 -3.70 -15.65
C GLU A 49 -5.21 -4.20 -14.21
N LYS A 50 -6.26 -4.92 -13.82
CA LYS A 50 -6.36 -5.61 -12.55
C LYS A 50 -6.94 -7.00 -12.79
N LYS A 51 -6.19 -8.04 -12.43
CA LYS A 51 -6.62 -9.44 -12.48
C LYS A 51 -6.55 -10.03 -11.08
N SER A 52 -7.58 -10.72 -10.65
CA SER A 52 -7.61 -11.40 -9.35
C SER A 52 -7.94 -12.87 -9.51
N ARG A 53 -7.32 -13.70 -8.69
CA ARG A 53 -7.64 -15.12 -8.57
C ARG A 53 -7.62 -15.53 -7.11
N ILE A 54 -8.38 -16.57 -6.79
CA ILE A 54 -8.37 -17.18 -5.47
C ILE A 54 -7.60 -18.49 -5.59
N GLU A 55 -6.61 -18.65 -4.72
CA GLU A 55 -5.80 -19.87 -4.61
C GLU A 55 -6.14 -20.60 -3.33
N SER A 56 -6.28 -21.93 -3.43
CA SER A 56 -6.34 -22.80 -2.26
C SER A 56 -4.96 -23.38 -2.00
N ARG A 57 -4.37 -23.00 -0.87
CA ARG A 57 -3.07 -23.48 -0.39
C ARG A 57 -3.27 -24.37 0.84
N ALA A 58 -2.25 -25.14 1.21
CA ALA A 58 -2.26 -25.90 2.45
C ALA A 58 -2.36 -24.97 3.66
N GLY A 59 -3.10 -25.39 4.69
CA GLY A 59 -3.19 -24.71 5.96
C GLY A 59 -1.84 -24.67 6.68
N GLN A 60 -1.57 -23.57 7.37
CA GLN A 60 -0.40 -23.44 8.25
C GLN A 60 -0.75 -23.80 9.70
N LYS A 61 0.24 -23.98 10.58
CA LYS A 61 -0.05 -24.18 12.00
C LYS A 61 -0.79 -22.97 12.58
N PRO A 62 -1.80 -23.14 13.45
CA PRO A 62 -2.33 -24.39 14.02
C PRO A 62 -3.49 -25.03 13.22
N TYR A 63 -3.78 -24.55 12.01
CA TYR A 63 -4.92 -24.96 11.19
C TYR A 63 -4.51 -25.79 9.96
N GLN A 64 -3.51 -26.68 10.09
CA GLN A 64 -2.98 -27.46 8.96
C GLN A 64 -4.03 -28.37 8.31
N ASN A 65 -5.11 -28.68 9.04
CA ASN A 65 -6.24 -29.47 8.58
C ASN A 65 -7.27 -28.66 7.78
N LEU A 66 -7.15 -27.33 7.73
CA LEU A 66 -8.03 -26.46 6.97
C LEU A 66 -7.37 -26.02 5.65
N LYS A 67 -8.18 -25.72 4.64
CA LYS A 67 -7.71 -25.08 3.42
C LYS A 67 -7.42 -23.61 3.71
N ARG A 68 -6.23 -23.14 3.33
CA ARG A 68 -5.85 -21.73 3.36
C ARG A 68 -6.26 -21.07 2.05
N VAL A 69 -7.00 -19.98 2.14
CA VAL A 69 -7.45 -19.24 0.96
C VAL A 69 -6.56 -18.01 0.82
N VAL A 70 -5.93 -17.88 -0.35
CA VAL A 70 -5.10 -16.72 -0.67
C VAL A 70 -5.72 -15.99 -1.85
N LEU A 71 -6.05 -14.72 -1.66
CA LEU A 71 -6.45 -13.85 -2.75
C LEU A 71 -5.19 -13.26 -3.38
N VAL A 72 -4.98 -13.56 -4.66
CA VAL A 72 -3.84 -13.04 -5.42
C VAL A 72 -4.34 -12.04 -6.45
N VAL A 73 -3.81 -10.81 -6.39
CA VAL A 73 -4.19 -9.70 -7.27
C VAL A 73 -2.98 -9.20 -8.03
N LYS A 74 -3.05 -9.29 -9.35
CA LYS A 74 -2.08 -8.72 -10.28
C LYS A 74 -2.57 -7.35 -10.74
N TYR A 75 -1.73 -6.34 -10.58
CA TYR A 75 -1.91 -5.01 -11.13
C TYR A 75 -0.90 -4.76 -12.23
N ARG A 76 -1.37 -4.20 -13.33
CA ARG A 76 -0.53 -3.53 -14.32
C ARG A 76 -0.77 -2.03 -14.18
N LEU A 77 0.28 -1.29 -13.90
CA LEU A 77 0.25 0.15 -13.77
C LEU A 77 1.00 0.78 -14.94
N ARG A 78 0.59 1.99 -15.32
CA ARG A 78 1.25 2.79 -16.34
C ARG A 78 1.47 4.21 -15.84
N LYS A 79 2.61 4.77 -16.21
CA LYS A 79 2.89 6.19 -16.12
C LYS A 79 3.63 6.58 -17.39
N ASP A 80 3.04 7.51 -18.16
CA ASP A 80 3.52 7.86 -19.48
C ASP A 80 3.67 6.64 -20.41
N LYS A 81 4.91 6.24 -20.73
CA LYS A 81 5.25 5.07 -21.56
C LYS A 81 5.79 3.88 -20.75
N GLU A 82 5.94 4.04 -19.44
CA GLU A 82 6.50 3.02 -18.56
C GLU A 82 5.39 2.13 -18.00
N LEU A 83 5.71 0.86 -17.83
CA LEU A 83 4.85 -0.13 -17.20
C LEU A 83 5.48 -0.57 -15.89
N TYR A 84 4.62 -0.81 -14.90
CA TYR A 84 5.01 -1.39 -13.62
C TYR A 84 4.00 -2.47 -13.26
N PHE A 85 4.49 -3.52 -12.62
CA PHE A 85 3.70 -4.70 -12.28
C PHE A 85 3.75 -4.86 -10.78
N CYS A 86 2.59 -5.15 -10.18
CA CYS A 86 2.50 -5.46 -8.77
C CYS A 86 1.69 -6.72 -8.56
N LEU A 87 2.14 -7.57 -7.65
CA LEU A 87 1.43 -8.74 -7.17
C LEU A 87 1.13 -8.51 -5.69
N VAL A 88 -0.14 -8.60 -5.33
CA VAL A 88 -0.63 -8.43 -3.96
C VAL A 88 -1.31 -9.72 -3.53
N GLU A 89 -0.84 -10.31 -2.45
CA GLU A 89 -1.43 -11.50 -1.83
C GLU A 89 -2.06 -11.13 -0.50
N TYR A 90 -3.31 -11.55 -0.28
CA TYR A 90 -3.95 -11.55 1.03
C TYR A 90 -4.16 -12.99 1.49
N ASP A 91 -3.54 -13.34 2.61
CA ASP A 91 -3.65 -14.65 3.26
C ASP A 91 -4.75 -14.62 4.34
N SER A 92 -5.85 -15.32 4.11
CA SER A 92 -7.00 -15.30 5.03
C SER A 92 -6.73 -15.98 6.37
N GLN A 93 -5.70 -16.82 6.47
CA GLN A 93 -5.41 -17.56 7.69
C GLN A 93 -4.46 -16.79 8.61
N LEU A 94 -3.48 -16.09 8.02
CA LEU A 94 -2.54 -15.24 8.76
C LEU A 94 -3.01 -13.79 8.88
N ASP A 95 -4.09 -13.43 8.20
CA ASP A 95 -4.57 -12.05 8.06
C ASP A 95 -3.46 -11.08 7.63
N THR A 96 -2.64 -11.54 6.68
CA THR A 96 -1.43 -10.82 6.24
C THR A 96 -1.56 -10.43 4.78
N ILE A 97 -1.14 -9.20 4.47
CA ILE A 97 -0.99 -8.72 3.09
C ILE A 97 0.50 -8.71 2.76
N ARG A 98 0.87 -9.37 1.67
CA ARG A 98 2.20 -9.27 1.06
C ARG A 98 2.06 -8.60 -0.29
N GLU A 99 2.97 -7.71 -0.60
CA GLU A 99 3.00 -6.99 -1.86
C GLU A 99 4.41 -7.03 -2.42
N SER A 100 4.52 -7.20 -3.74
CA SER A 100 5.75 -6.98 -4.45
C SER A 100 5.46 -6.26 -5.75
N CYS A 101 6.31 -5.30 -6.08
CA CYS A 101 6.22 -4.57 -7.32
C CYS A 101 7.57 -4.51 -8.03
N ALA A 102 7.55 -4.60 -9.35
CA ALA A 102 8.73 -4.47 -10.20
C ALA A 102 8.37 -3.94 -11.60
N ASP A 103 9.39 -3.56 -12.34
CA ASP A 103 9.34 -3.15 -13.74
C ASP A 103 9.11 -4.32 -14.72
N ASN A 104 9.20 -5.56 -14.22
CA ASN A 104 8.96 -6.79 -14.98
C ASN A 104 7.96 -7.70 -14.25
N GLU A 105 7.01 -8.28 -14.98
CA GLU A 105 6.00 -9.20 -14.45
C GLU A 105 6.64 -10.47 -13.85
N GLU A 106 7.59 -11.10 -14.54
CA GLU A 106 8.26 -12.33 -14.07
C GLU A 106 9.01 -12.12 -12.75
N LYS A 107 9.77 -11.03 -12.67
CA LYS A 107 10.50 -10.62 -11.45
C LYS A 107 9.56 -10.36 -10.27
N THR A 108 8.31 -9.96 -10.54
CA THR A 108 7.31 -9.70 -9.49
C THR A 108 6.81 -11.00 -8.87
N GLU A 109 6.66 -12.07 -9.66
CA GLU A 109 6.21 -13.37 -9.19
C GLU A 109 7.30 -14.07 -8.35
N GLU A 110 8.55 -14.09 -8.83
CA GLU A 110 9.69 -14.71 -8.13
C GLU A 110 9.99 -14.11 -6.75
N ARG A 111 9.60 -12.85 -6.51
CA ARG A 111 9.90 -12.13 -5.27
C ARG A 111 8.89 -12.40 -4.16
N LEU A 112 7.72 -12.95 -4.50
CA LEU A 112 6.68 -13.36 -3.53
C LEU A 112 6.70 -14.86 -3.24
N GLU A 113 7.21 -15.68 -4.17
CA GLU A 113 7.45 -17.10 -3.94
C GLU A 113 8.59 -17.38 -2.95
N ARG A 114 9.52 -16.42 -2.79
CA ARG A 114 10.56 -16.43 -1.76
C ARG A 114 10.04 -15.95 -0.39
#